data_AF-A0A969A4V5-F1
#
_entry.id   AF-A0A969A4V5-F1
#
_cell.length_a   1.000
_cell.length_b   1.000
_cell.length_c   1.000
_cell.angle_alpha   90.00
_cell.angle_beta   90.00
_cell.angle_gamma   90.00
#
_symmetry.space_group_name_H-M   'P 1'
#
loop_
_entity.id
_entity.type
_entity.pdbx_description
1 polymer ?
#
loop_
_entity_poly.entity_id
_entity_poly.type
_entity_poly.pdbx_seq_one_letter_code
_entity_poly.pdbx_strand_id
1 'polypeptide(L)'
;MKNLLFYLSFATIITHELDAMTQSEWKLLFVLKNLPEYTASPFFVILHIPLIALLLWLTNNQSLVIKNWSRIGLAGFLIIHSGLHKLLENNPNNTFNSSLSLRLIYGSGLLGLLYLILVFTSWRNIHQNLVETD
;
A
#
# COMPACT_ATOMS: atom_id res chain seq x y z
N MET A 1 17.28 2.21 -8.32
CA MET A 1 15.92 2.74 -8.60
C MET A 1 14.79 1.89 -7.99
N LYS A 2 14.70 0.57 -8.25
CA LYS A 2 13.64 -0.30 -7.71
C LYS A 2 13.42 -0.18 -6.19
N ASN A 3 14.49 -0.21 -5.38
CA ASN A 3 14.39 -0.06 -3.93
C ASN A 3 13.88 1.31 -3.50
N LEU A 4 14.31 2.38 -4.17
CA LEU A 4 13.88 3.73 -3.87
C LEU A 4 12.38 3.90 -4.13
N LEU A 5 11.89 3.44 -5.28
CA LEU A 5 10.45 3.48 -5.59
C LEU A 5 9.63 2.67 -4.61
N PHE A 6 10.12 1.49 -4.20
CA PHE A 6 9.45 0.70 -3.17
C PHE A 6 9.39 1.43 -1.83
N TYR A 7 10.48 2.07 -1.38
CA TYR A 7 10.47 2.80 -0.12
C TYR A 7 9.60 4.06 -0.19
N LEU A 8 9.55 4.74 -1.34
CA LEU A 8 8.62 5.85 -1.56
C LEU A 8 7.17 5.37 -1.54
N SER A 9 6.84 4.24 -2.19
CA SER A 9 5.48 3.70 -2.16
C SER A 9 5.09 3.27 -0.75
N PHE A 10 5.99 2.60 -0.02
CA PHE A 10 5.81 2.21 1.38
C PHE A 10 5.61 3.43 2.28
N ALA A 11 6.47 4.44 2.19
CA ALA A 11 6.35 5.65 3.00
C ALA A 11 5.04 6.41 2.69
N THR A 12 4.63 6.44 1.42
CA THR A 12 3.39 7.11 1.01
C THR A 12 2.16 6.41 1.59
N ILE A 13 2.10 5.07 1.60
CA ILE A 13 0.97 4.37 2.22
C ILE A 13 0.95 4.56 3.75
N ILE A 14 2.10 4.54 4.43
CA ILE A 14 2.12 4.84 5.86
C ILE A 14 1.67 6.29 6.13
N THR A 15 2.02 7.22 5.27
CA THR A 15 1.56 8.62 5.38
C THR A 15 0.06 8.74 5.08
N HIS A 16 -0.47 7.94 4.14
CA HIS A 16 -1.91 7.79 3.93
C HIS A 16 -2.60 7.31 5.19
N GLU A 17 -2.07 6.33 5.92
CA GLU A 17 -2.69 5.86 7.18
C GLU A 17 -2.76 6.97 8.26
N LEU A 18 -1.80 7.89 8.27
CA LEU A 18 -1.86 9.08 9.15
C LEU A 18 -3.01 10.01 8.76
N ASP A 19 -3.20 10.25 7.46
CA ASP A 19 -4.34 11.02 6.96
C ASP A 19 -5.65 10.27 7.21
N ALA A 20 -5.70 8.96 6.97
CA ALA A 20 -6.85 8.09 7.19
C ALA A 20 -7.36 8.11 8.63
N MET A 21 -6.44 8.22 9.59
CA MET A 21 -6.79 8.45 10.99
C MET A 21 -7.56 9.78 11.16
N THR A 22 -7.10 10.86 10.53
CA THR A 22 -7.80 12.17 10.59
C THR A 22 -9.13 12.16 9.84
N GLN A 23 -9.25 11.32 8.81
CA GLN A 23 -10.45 11.15 7.99
C GLN A 23 -11.40 10.05 8.50
N SER A 24 -11.13 9.47 9.69
CA SER A 24 -11.98 8.43 10.28
C SER A 24 -12.24 7.24 9.35
N GLU A 25 -11.22 6.79 8.60
CA GLU A 25 -11.36 5.74 7.59
C GLU A 25 -11.92 4.42 8.13
N TRP A 26 -11.81 4.16 9.44
CA TRP A 26 -12.46 3.03 10.10
C TRP A 26 -13.97 2.94 9.85
N LYS A 27 -14.65 4.05 9.50
CA LYS A 27 -16.06 4.09 9.09
C LYS A 27 -16.33 3.42 7.75
N LEU A 28 -15.31 3.27 6.92
CA LEU A 28 -15.36 2.57 5.63
C LEU A 28 -14.98 1.09 5.77
N LEU A 29 -14.25 0.72 6.84
CA LEU A 29 -13.81 -0.66 7.08
C LEU A 29 -14.96 -1.55 7.58
N PHE A 30 -15.18 -2.68 6.91
CA PHE A 30 -16.32 -3.57 7.18
C PHE A 30 -16.45 -4.00 8.65
N VAL A 31 -15.32 -4.22 9.33
CA VAL A 31 -15.28 -4.66 10.73
C VAL A 31 -15.44 -3.48 11.70
N LEU A 32 -14.70 -2.39 11.49
CA LEU A 32 -14.63 -1.28 12.45
C LEU A 32 -15.80 -0.29 12.31
N LYS A 33 -16.50 -0.24 11.16
CA LYS A 33 -17.60 0.70 10.90
C LYS A 33 -18.76 0.63 11.88
N ASN A 34 -18.96 -0.53 12.52
CA ASN A 34 -20.07 -0.79 13.43
C ASN A 34 -19.71 -0.54 14.90
N LEU A 35 -18.44 -0.21 15.19
CA LEU A 35 -17.98 0.03 16.55
C LEU A 35 -18.23 1.48 16.96
N PRO A 36 -18.51 1.75 18.25
CA PRO A 36 -18.57 3.11 18.77
C PRO A 36 -17.25 3.86 18.54
N GLU A 37 -17.31 5.17 18.26
CA GLU A 37 -16.13 5.99 17.93
C GLU A 37 -15.01 5.91 18.97
N TYR A 38 -15.37 5.91 20.26
CA TYR A 38 -14.41 5.82 21.36
C TYR A 38 -13.64 4.49 21.39
N THR A 39 -14.12 3.47 20.66
CA THR A 39 -13.45 2.18 20.48
C THR A 39 -12.82 2.04 19.10
N ALA A 40 -13.50 2.47 18.03
CA ALA A 40 -13.06 2.26 16.66
C ALA A 40 -11.72 2.95 16.37
N SER A 41 -11.59 4.21 16.82
CA SER A 41 -10.38 5.02 16.62
C SER A 41 -9.13 4.43 17.28
N PRO A 42 -9.11 4.09 18.59
CA PRO A 42 -7.93 3.47 19.20
C PRO A 42 -7.65 2.07 18.66
N PHE A 43 -8.68 1.28 18.32
CA PHE A 43 -8.48 -0.02 17.68
C PHE A 43 -7.82 0.11 16.31
N PHE A 44 -8.25 1.10 15.50
CA PHE A 44 -7.61 1.40 14.22
C PHE A 44 -6.11 1.61 14.44
N VAL A 45 -5.71 2.52 15.33
CA VAL A 45 -4.29 2.79 15.62
C VAL A 45 -3.53 1.57 16.14
N ILE A 46 -4.09 0.84 17.11
CA ILE A 46 -3.41 -0.30 17.74
C ILE A 46 -3.21 -1.44 16.74
N LEU A 47 -4.18 -1.71 15.85
CA LEU A 47 -4.07 -2.74 14.82
C LEU A 47 -2.99 -2.43 13.78
N HIS A 48 -2.67 -1.15 13.55
CA HIS A 48 -1.59 -0.75 12.64
C HIS A 48 -0.20 -1.10 13.19
N ILE A 49 -0.01 -1.17 14.51
CA ILE A 49 1.29 -1.52 15.10
C ILE A 49 1.78 -2.91 14.65
N PRO A 50 1.06 -4.01 14.91
CA PRO A 50 1.48 -5.34 14.46
C PRO A 50 1.47 -5.46 12.94
N LEU A 51 0.55 -4.79 12.25
CA LEU A 51 0.49 -4.79 10.77
C LEU A 51 1.76 -4.18 10.16
N ILE A 52 2.14 -2.98 10.59
CA ILE A 52 3.33 -2.29 10.09
C ILE A 52 4.59 -3.07 10.44
N ALA A 53 4.69 -3.61 11.66
CA ALA A 53 5.82 -4.45 12.06
C ALA A 53 5.95 -5.70 11.16
N LEU A 54 4.83 -6.38 10.88
CA LEU A 54 4.80 -7.54 10.00
C LEU A 54 5.21 -7.18 8.56
N LEU A 55 4.68 -6.07 8.02
CA LEU A 55 5.03 -5.59 6.68
C LEU A 55 6.52 -5.24 6.58
N LEU A 56 7.08 -4.56 7.59
CA LEU A 56 8.51 -4.25 7.63
C LEU A 56 9.36 -5.52 7.67
N TRP A 57 8.98 -6.50 8.50
CA TRP A 57 9.68 -7.79 8.58
C TRP A 57 9.63 -8.57 7.26
N LEU A 58 8.45 -8.66 6.63
CA LEU A 58 8.26 -9.36 5.35
C LEU A 58 9.05 -8.69 4.22
N THR A 59 8.94 -7.37 4.10
CA THR A 59 9.54 -6.59 2.98
C THR A 59 11.04 -6.35 3.13
N ASN A 60 11.62 -6.69 4.28
CA ASN A 60 13.05 -6.64 4.56
C ASN A 60 13.63 -7.97 5.05
N ASN A 61 12.91 -9.07 4.80
CA ASN A 61 13.35 -10.40 5.21
C ASN A 61 14.71 -10.77 4.58
N GLN A 62 15.51 -11.56 5.29
CA GLN A 62 16.80 -12.05 4.80
C GLN A 62 16.64 -12.97 3.59
N SER A 63 15.56 -13.75 3.54
CA SER A 63 15.20 -14.54 2.37
C SER A 63 14.77 -13.61 1.22
N LEU A 64 15.55 -13.60 0.15
CA LEU A 64 15.26 -12.81 -1.04
C LEU A 64 13.92 -13.18 -1.68
N VAL A 65 13.50 -14.44 -1.58
CA VAL A 65 12.21 -14.91 -2.10
C VAL A 65 11.07 -14.25 -1.32
N ILE A 66 11.10 -14.34 0.02
CA ILE A 66 10.07 -13.73 0.88
C ILE A 66 10.03 -12.23 0.66
N LYS A 67 11.20 -11.59 0.68
CA LYS A 67 11.35 -10.15 0.45
C LYS A 67 10.73 -9.71 -0.88
N ASN A 68 11.09 -10.34 -2.00
CA ASN A 68 10.64 -9.93 -3.31
C ASN A 68 9.13 -10.13 -3.49
N TRP A 69 8.62 -11.30 -3.12
CA TRP A 69 7.19 -11.58 -3.22
C TRP A 69 6.36 -10.69 -2.30
N SER A 70 6.84 -10.39 -1.08
CA SER A 70 6.16 -9.47 -0.17
C SER A 70 6.10 -8.05 -0.74
N ARG A 71 7.18 -7.58 -1.37
CA ARG A 71 7.22 -6.25 -2.01
C ARG A 71 6.29 -6.16 -3.22
N ILE A 72 6.23 -7.21 -4.04
CA ILE A 72 5.29 -7.32 -5.16
C ILE A 72 3.85 -7.35 -4.66
N GLY A 73 3.57 -8.17 -3.65
CA GLY A 73 2.26 -8.28 -3.03
C GLY A 73 1.78 -6.94 -2.47
N LEU A 74 2.66 -6.24 -1.72
CA LEU A 74 2.35 -4.90 -1.23
C LEU A 74 2.10 -3.91 -2.37
N ALA A 75 2.95 -3.88 -3.40
CA ALA A 75 2.75 -2.98 -4.53
C ALA A 75 1.42 -3.25 -5.28
N GLY A 76 1.03 -4.52 -5.41
CA GLY A 76 -0.29 -4.91 -5.92
C GLY A 76 -1.42 -4.44 -5.03
N PHE A 77 -1.28 -4.61 -3.70
CA PHE A 77 -2.23 -4.08 -2.72
C PHE A 77 -2.41 -2.57 -2.85
N LEU A 78 -1.35 -1.78 -3.02
CA LEU A 78 -1.46 -0.31 -3.17
C LEU A 78 -2.31 0.10 -4.37
N ILE A 79 -2.18 -0.61 -5.50
CA ILE A 79 -2.99 -0.37 -6.69
C ILE A 79 -4.46 -0.66 -6.39
N ILE A 80 -4.74 -1.83 -5.82
CA ILE A 80 -6.10 -2.24 -5.46
C ILE A 80 -6.72 -1.28 -4.44
N HIS A 81 -5.95 -0.88 -3.42
CA HIS A 81 -6.34 0.07 -2.37
C HIS A 81 -6.74 1.42 -2.97
N SER A 82 -5.92 1.96 -3.87
CA SER A 82 -6.26 3.21 -4.57
C SER A 82 -7.54 3.10 -5.41
N GLY A 83 -7.76 1.95 -6.05
CA GLY A 83 -9.00 1.65 -6.78
C GLY A 83 -10.22 1.52 -5.86
N LEU A 84 -10.05 0.94 -4.66
CA LEU A 84 -11.10 0.83 -3.67
C LEU A 84 -11.54 2.22 -3.17
N HIS A 85 -10.60 3.13 -2.91
CA HIS A 85 -10.93 4.52 -2.60
C HIS A 85 -11.70 5.22 -3.71
N LYS A 86 -11.33 4.96 -4.97
CA LYS A 86 -12.07 5.48 -6.11
C LYS A 86 -13.51 4.95 -6.14
N LEU A 87 -13.70 3.66 -5.87
CA LEU A 87 -15.03 3.04 -5.82
C LEU A 87 -15.89 3.58 -4.67
N LEU A 88 -15.26 3.90 -3.53
CA LEU A 88 -15.92 4.40 -2.33
C LEU A 88 -15.97 5.92 -2.25
N GLU A 89 -15.59 6.66 -3.29
CA GLU A 89 -15.52 8.13 -3.28
C GLU A 89 -16.88 8.79 -3.01
N ASN A 90 -17.97 8.18 -3.50
CA ASN A 90 -19.33 8.68 -3.32
C ASN A 90 -20.00 8.17 -2.03
N ASN A 91 -19.28 7.44 -1.19
CA ASN A 91 -19.84 6.96 0.07
C ASN A 91 -20.01 8.13 1.06
N PRO A 92 -21.15 8.26 1.77
CA PRO A 92 -21.38 9.36 2.70
C PRO A 92 -20.38 9.42 3.87
N ASN A 93 -19.74 8.29 4.19
CA ASN A 93 -18.73 8.22 5.24
C ASN A 93 -17.31 8.52 4.74
N ASN A 94 -17.14 8.80 3.45
CA ASN A 94 -15.84 9.13 2.88
C ASN A 94 -15.59 10.63 3.03
N THR A 95 -14.53 10.99 3.76
CA THR A 95 -14.15 12.39 3.99
C THR A 95 -12.85 12.79 3.29
N PHE A 96 -12.28 11.92 2.45
CA PHE A 96 -11.04 12.17 1.70
C PHE A 96 -11.24 13.13 0.53
N ASN A 97 -11.48 14.41 0.83
CA ASN A 97 -11.78 15.45 -0.15
C ASN A 97 -10.60 16.38 -0.42
N SER A 98 -9.54 16.29 0.37
CA SER A 98 -8.39 17.19 0.26
C SER A 98 -7.44 16.76 -0.86
N SER A 99 -6.81 17.74 -1.53
CA SER A 99 -5.78 17.46 -2.54
C SER A 99 -4.57 16.71 -1.97
N LEU A 100 -4.32 16.79 -0.66
CA LEU A 100 -3.26 16.01 -0.02
C LEU A 100 -3.66 14.55 0.09
N SER A 101 -4.85 14.28 0.63
CA SER A 101 -5.45 12.94 0.74
C SER A 101 -5.45 12.19 -0.58
N LEU A 102 -5.97 12.83 -1.63
CA LEU A 102 -6.03 12.22 -2.96
C LEU A 102 -4.63 11.91 -3.52
N ARG A 103 -3.64 12.79 -3.25
CA ARG A 103 -2.25 12.55 -3.66
C ARG A 103 -1.61 11.41 -2.89
N LEU A 104 -1.93 11.22 -1.62
CA LEU A 104 -1.42 10.08 -0.83
C LEU A 104 -2.04 8.76 -1.32
N ILE A 105 -3.36 8.72 -1.50
CA ILE A 105 -4.09 7.56 -2.01
C ILE A 105 -3.59 7.17 -3.40
N TYR A 106 -3.75 8.05 -4.40
CA TYR A 106 -3.42 7.71 -5.78
C TYR A 106 -1.92 7.71 -6.04
N GLY A 107 -1.15 8.51 -5.30
CA GLY A 107 0.31 8.51 -5.37
C GLY A 107 0.90 7.19 -4.89
N SER A 108 0.37 6.60 -3.82
CA SER A 108 0.81 5.27 -3.36
C SER A 108 0.55 4.19 -4.41
N GLY A 109 -0.64 4.19 -5.02
CA GLY A 109 -1.01 3.28 -6.11
C GLY A 109 -0.14 3.45 -7.36
N LEU A 110 0.11 4.70 -7.78
CA LEU A 110 0.99 5.00 -8.91
C LEU A 110 2.43 4.54 -8.66
N LEU A 111 2.99 4.81 -7.48
CA LEU A 111 4.34 4.37 -7.14
C LEU A 111 4.44 2.84 -7.08
N GLY A 112 3.39 2.16 -6.57
CA GLY A 112 3.28 0.71 -6.60
C GLY A 112 3.27 0.15 -8.03
N LEU A 113 2.49 0.75 -8.93
CA LEU A 113 2.45 0.37 -10.34
C LEU A 113 3.81 0.55 -11.03
N LEU A 114 4.46 1.71 -10.83
CA LEU A 114 5.79 1.97 -11.38
C LEU A 114 6.83 0.98 -10.86
N TYR A 115 6.75 0.62 -9.57
CA TYR A 115 7.60 -0.42 -9.00
C TYR A 115 7.40 -1.77 -9.71
N LEU A 116 6.15 -2.22 -9.88
CA LEU A 116 5.85 -3.49 -10.56
C LEU A 116 6.35 -3.50 -12.00
N ILE A 117 6.13 -2.42 -12.78
CA ILE A 117 6.64 -2.30 -14.15
C ILE A 117 8.16 -2.49 -14.18
N LEU A 118 8.90 -1.87 -13.25
CA LEU A 118 10.36 -2.04 -13.17
C LEU A 118 10.79 -3.45 -12.75
N VAL A 119 10.01 -4.13 -11.90
CA VAL A 119 10.28 -5.52 -11.55
C VAL A 119 10.08 -6.43 -12.76
N PHE A 120 8.95 -6.32 -13.46
CA PHE A 120 8.64 -7.16 -14.62
C PHE A 120 9.57 -6.93 -15.80
N THR A 121 9.90 -5.67 -16.10
CA THR A 121 10.90 -5.35 -17.15
C THR A 121 12.27 -5.93 -16.81
N SER A 122 12.69 -5.87 -15.55
CA SER A 122 13.94 -6.47 -15.10
C SER A 122 13.95 -8.00 -15.26
N TRP A 123 12.84 -8.68 -14.99
CA TRP A 123 12.75 -10.13 -15.19
C TRP A 123 12.78 -10.51 -16.66
N ARG A 124 12.06 -9.78 -17.51
CA ARG A 124 12.07 -10.00 -18.95
C ARG A 124 13.48 -9.92 -19.54
N ASN A 125 14.24 -8.90 -19.16
CA ASN A 125 15.61 -8.71 -19.65
C ASN A 125 16.55 -9.85 -19.22
N ILE A 126 16.40 -10.38 -18.00
CA ILE A 126 17.20 -11.52 -17.54
C ILE A 126 16.87 -12.76 -18.37
N HIS A 127 15.59 -13.01 -18.64
CA HIS A 127 15.18 -14.17 -19.41
C HIS A 127 15.67 -14.11 -20.87
N GLN A 128 15.61 -12.93 -21.51
CA GLN A 128 16.13 -12.74 -22.87
C GLN A 128 17.63 -13.01 -22.96
N ASN A 129 18.43 -12.50 -22.01
CA ASN A 129 19.87 -12.71 -22.00
C ASN A 129 20.27 -14.19 -21.84
N LEU A 130 19.47 -14.99 -21.12
CA LEU A 130 19.74 -16.43 -20.97
C LEU A 130 19.46 -17.20 -22.26
N VAL A 131 18.43 -16.79 -23.03
CA VAL A 131 18.06 -17.43 -24.30
C VAL A 131 19.05 -17.09 -25.42
N GLU A 132 19.69 -15.91 -25.39
CA GLU A 132 20.71 -15.53 -26.40
C GLU A 132 22.08 -16.17 -26.17
N THR A 133 22.35 -16.76 -24.99
CA THR A 133 23.64 -17.36 -24.64
C THR A 133 23.70 -18.88 -24.78
N ASP A 134 22.57 -19.52 -25.12
CA ASP A 134 22.44 -20.96 -25.41
C ASP A 134 22.41 -21.21 -26.93
#